data_AF-A0A925PZ88-F1
#
_entry.id   AF-A0A925PZ88-F1
#
_cell.length_a   1.000
_cell.length_b   1.000
_cell.length_c   1.000
_cell.angle_alpha   90.00
_cell.angle_beta   90.00
_cell.angle_gamma   90.00
#
_symmetry.space_group_name_H-M   'P 1'
#
loop_
_entity.id
_entity.type
_entity.pdbx_description
1 polymer ?
#
loop_
_entity_poly.entity_id
_entity_poly.type
_entity_poly.pdbx_seq_one_letter_code
_entity_poly.pdbx_strand_id
1 'polypeptide(L)'
;NFVRQLTMLNARYPILRRSRFLSARENEAIGLKEITWINAGGDEMEDGQWSDSRMQCFGMLLDGRAQPSGIRQRGVDATLLIILNAHHDLVNFTLPGHAGDERWRLLIDTNVEAKLAKTGFREGDAYGVTGRSLLLFQLLGANDEGGASL
;
A
#
# COMPACT_ATOMS: atom_id res chain seq x y z
N ASN A 1 -17.49 -14.60 0.93
CA ASN A 1 -18.19 -13.39 0.44
C ASN A 1 -17.15 -12.28 0.30
N PHE A 2 -16.50 -12.20 -0.86
CA PHE A 2 -15.39 -11.27 -1.13
C PHE A 2 -15.84 -9.81 -1.21
N VAL A 3 -16.96 -9.54 -1.90
CA VAL A 3 -17.52 -8.19 -2.05
C VAL A 3 -17.80 -7.57 -0.68
N ARG A 4 -18.39 -8.32 0.26
CA ARG A 4 -18.62 -7.84 1.63
C ARG A 4 -17.32 -7.43 2.33
N GLN A 5 -16.26 -8.23 2.21
CA GLN A 5 -14.96 -7.91 2.81
C GLN A 5 -14.39 -6.62 2.21
N LEU A 6 -14.44 -6.47 0.87
CA LEU A 6 -13.98 -5.27 0.20
C LEU A 6 -14.79 -4.02 0.59
N THR A 7 -16.11 -4.13 0.75
CA THR A 7 -16.95 -3.03 1.24
C THR A 7 -16.59 -2.64 2.67
N MET A 8 -16.35 -3.62 3.55
CA MET A 8 -15.91 -3.37 4.93
C MET A 8 -14.54 -2.69 4.99
N LEU A 9 -13.59 -3.10 4.15
CA LEU A 9 -12.27 -2.47 4.06
C LEU A 9 -12.37 -1.03 3.56
N ASN A 10 -13.14 -0.78 2.49
CA ASN A 10 -13.42 0.58 2.03
C ASN A 10 -14.02 1.45 3.14
N ALA A 11 -14.98 0.91 3.92
CA ALA A 11 -15.58 1.60 5.05
C ALA A 11 -14.55 1.90 6.17
N ARG A 12 -13.63 0.96 6.45
CA ARG A 12 -12.62 1.06 7.50
C ARG A 12 -11.49 2.04 7.19
N TYR A 13 -11.09 2.17 5.92
CA TYR A 13 -9.94 2.99 5.51
C TYR A 13 -10.39 4.20 4.67
N PRO A 14 -10.57 5.39 5.27
CA PRO A 14 -11.01 6.60 4.57
C PRO A 14 -10.12 7.00 3.38
N ILE A 15 -8.82 6.69 3.43
CA ILE A 15 -7.86 6.99 2.36
C ILE A 15 -8.25 6.36 1.01
N LEU A 16 -9.00 5.25 1.01
CA LEU A 16 -9.51 4.58 -0.19
C LEU A 16 -10.73 5.27 -0.82
N ARG A 17 -11.33 6.26 -0.13
CA ARG A 17 -12.57 6.95 -0.53
C ARG A 17 -12.42 8.46 -0.60
N ARG A 18 -11.19 8.99 -0.62
CA ARG A 18 -10.97 10.45 -0.68
C ARG A 18 -11.64 11.02 -1.94
N SER A 19 -12.39 12.10 -1.75
CA SER A 19 -13.17 12.78 -2.81
C SER A 19 -12.34 13.76 -3.65
N ARG A 20 -11.02 13.71 -3.54
CA ARG A 20 -10.08 14.58 -4.27
C ARG A 20 -8.89 13.76 -4.75
N PHE A 21 -8.18 14.30 -5.74
CA PHE A 21 -6.92 13.73 -6.18
C PHE A 21 -5.85 13.77 -5.10
N LEU A 22 -5.04 12.71 -5.03
CA LEU A 22 -3.85 12.61 -4.20
C LEU A 22 -2.69 13.29 -4.90
N SER A 23 -1.86 13.98 -4.13
CA SER A 23 -0.66 14.65 -4.64
C SER A 23 0.58 13.78 -4.44
N ALA A 24 1.30 13.51 -5.54
CA ALA A 24 2.65 12.95 -5.51
C ALA A 24 3.73 14.00 -5.15
N ARG A 25 3.35 15.28 -5.06
CA ARG A 25 4.24 16.33 -4.59
C ARG A 25 4.43 16.21 -3.09
N GLU A 26 5.67 16.38 -2.67
CA GLU A 26 6.01 16.48 -1.26
C GLU A 26 5.35 17.73 -0.66
N ASN A 27 4.74 17.57 0.51
CA ASN A 27 4.20 18.68 1.27
C ASN A 27 5.33 19.35 2.06
N GLU A 28 5.72 20.57 1.67
CA GLU A 28 6.80 21.34 2.28
C GLU A 28 6.68 21.53 3.80
N ALA A 29 5.46 21.49 4.36
CA ALA A 29 5.24 21.68 5.79
C ALA A 29 5.53 20.43 6.64
N ILE A 30 5.44 19.24 6.05
CA ILE A 30 5.57 17.95 6.77
C ILE A 30 6.55 16.96 6.14
N GLY A 31 7.08 17.24 4.94
CA GLY A 31 8.05 16.42 4.22
C GLY A 31 7.50 15.07 3.76
N LEU A 32 6.20 14.98 3.46
CA LEU A 32 5.54 13.72 3.08
C LEU A 32 4.74 13.87 1.78
N LYS A 33 4.76 12.84 0.94
CA LYS A 33 3.90 12.68 -0.25
C LYS A 33 2.62 11.94 0.15
N GLU A 34 1.48 12.27 -0.48
CA GLU A 34 0.24 11.54 -0.21
C GLU A 34 0.18 10.19 -0.93
N ILE A 35 0.87 10.12 -2.06
CA ILE A 35 0.97 8.95 -2.91
C ILE A 35 2.41 8.85 -3.44
N THR A 36 2.98 7.65 -3.34
CA THR A 36 4.23 7.28 -3.97
C THR A 36 3.99 6.02 -4.79
N TRP A 37 4.45 6.03 -6.04
CA TRP A 37 4.37 4.85 -6.90
C TRP A 37 5.64 4.05 -6.77
N ILE A 38 5.51 2.74 -6.61
CA ILE A 38 6.60 1.85 -6.22
C ILE A 38 6.80 0.80 -7.32
N ASN A 39 8.01 0.62 -7.80
CA ASN A 39 8.32 -0.44 -8.74
C ASN A 39 8.43 -1.80 -8.02
N ALA A 40 8.53 -2.91 -8.75
CA ALA A 40 8.64 -4.24 -8.14
C ALA A 40 9.91 -4.44 -7.27
N GLY A 41 10.93 -3.61 -7.45
CA GLY A 41 12.14 -3.59 -6.63
C GLY A 41 11.95 -2.94 -5.25
N GLY A 42 10.81 -2.26 -5.02
CA GLY A 42 10.50 -1.58 -3.76
C GLY A 42 10.86 -0.10 -3.75
N ASP A 43 11.45 0.42 -4.84
CA ASP A 43 11.84 1.83 -4.97
C ASP A 43 10.74 2.69 -5.59
N GLU A 44 10.81 4.01 -5.40
CA GLU A 44 9.93 4.95 -6.10
C GLU A 44 10.12 4.86 -7.63
N MET A 45 9.01 4.87 -8.37
CA MET A 45 9.03 4.80 -9.82
C MET A 45 9.58 6.09 -10.43
N GLU A 46 10.58 5.95 -11.29
CA GLU A 46 11.12 7.04 -12.09
C GLU A 46 10.25 7.32 -13.34
N ASP A 47 10.31 8.54 -13.87
CA ASP A 47 9.54 8.98 -15.06
C ASP A 47 9.68 8.04 -16.26
N GLY A 48 10.88 7.51 -16.52
CA GLY A 48 11.12 6.57 -17.62
C GLY A 48 10.40 5.23 -17.45
N GLN A 49 10.18 4.78 -16.22
CA GLN A 49 9.52 3.51 -15.92
C GLN A 49 8.03 3.55 -16.22
N TRP A 50 7.39 4.72 -16.13
CA TRP A 50 5.98 4.92 -16.51
C TRP A 50 5.70 4.67 -17.99
N SER A 51 6.70 4.93 -18.84
CA SER A 51 6.56 4.80 -20.29
C SER A 51 6.92 3.39 -20.78
N ASP A 52 7.47 2.53 -19.92
CA ASP A 52 7.82 1.16 -20.28
C ASP A 52 6.61 0.23 -20.17
N SER A 53 6.06 -0.19 -21.31
CA SER A 53 4.95 -1.15 -21.39
C SER A 53 5.21 -2.52 -20.71
N ARG A 54 6.47 -2.84 -20.39
CA ARG A 54 6.87 -4.04 -19.65
C ARG A 54 6.71 -3.88 -18.13
N MET A 55 6.57 -2.66 -17.61
CA MET A 55 6.31 -2.39 -16.20
C MET A 55 4.84 -2.67 -15.86
N GLN A 56 4.51 -3.96 -15.80
CA GLN A 56 3.15 -4.43 -15.57
C GLN A 56 2.87 -4.78 -14.10
N CYS A 57 3.86 -4.66 -13.22
CA CYS A 57 3.69 -4.83 -11.78
C CYS A 57 4.27 -3.63 -11.03
N PHE A 58 3.41 -2.95 -10.26
CA PHE A 58 3.75 -1.75 -9.50
C PHE A 58 2.85 -1.62 -8.28
N GLY A 59 3.31 -0.84 -7.32
CA GLY A 59 2.64 -0.51 -6.08
C GLY A 59 2.21 0.95 -6.04
N MET A 60 1.13 1.20 -5.31
CA MET A 60 0.65 2.52 -4.92
C MET A 60 0.70 2.60 -3.40
N LEU A 61 1.68 3.34 -2.89
CA LEU A 61 1.86 3.60 -1.47
C LEU A 61 1.08 4.88 -1.11
N LEU A 62 0.08 4.73 -0.25
CA LEU A 62 -0.77 5.81 0.24
C LEU A 62 -0.36 6.16 1.67
N ASP A 63 0.27 7.31 1.88
CA ASP A 63 0.73 7.72 3.22
C ASP A 63 -0.42 8.41 3.98
N GLY A 64 -0.96 7.72 4.98
CA GLY A 64 -2.05 8.23 5.81
C GLY A 64 -1.65 9.35 6.77
N ARG A 65 -0.34 9.57 6.95
CA ARG A 65 0.23 10.68 7.74
C ARG A 65 0.32 11.96 6.93
N ALA A 66 0.27 11.87 5.60
CA ALA A 66 0.23 13.02 4.72
C ALA A 66 -1.17 13.67 4.73
N GLN A 67 -1.21 14.97 5.01
CA GLN A 67 -2.47 15.70 5.15
C GLN A 67 -2.91 16.42 3.87
N PRO A 68 -4.25 16.52 3.66
CA PRO A 68 -4.82 17.53 2.78
C PRO A 68 -4.36 18.92 3.23
N SER A 69 -3.79 19.71 2.33
CA SER A 69 -3.36 21.08 2.59
C SER A 69 -4.41 21.89 3.38
N GLY A 70 -4.03 22.46 4.52
CA GLY A 70 -4.84 23.45 5.24
C GLY A 70 -4.63 23.53 6.76
N ILE A 71 -4.26 22.44 7.43
CA ILE A 71 -4.02 22.39 8.88
C ILE A 71 -2.64 21.79 9.14
N ARG A 72 -1.82 22.45 9.98
CA ARG A 72 -0.46 22.03 10.32
C ARG A 72 -0.43 20.88 11.36
N GLN A 73 -1.06 19.75 11.05
CA GLN A 73 -0.99 18.55 11.88
C GLN A 73 -0.74 17.33 10.99
N ARG A 74 -0.13 16.25 11.50
CA ARG A 74 0.02 14.99 10.75
C ARG A 74 -1.33 14.29 10.61
N GLY A 75 -1.54 13.60 9.49
CA GLY A 75 -2.70 12.75 9.30
C GLY A 75 -2.68 11.58 10.28
N VAL A 76 -3.85 11.01 10.55
CA VAL A 76 -4.01 9.85 11.45
C VAL A 76 -4.57 8.64 10.70
N ASP A 77 -4.62 8.71 9.36
CA ASP A 77 -5.07 7.58 8.54
C ASP A 77 -3.99 6.49 8.52
N ALA A 78 -4.42 5.25 8.29
CA ALA A 78 -3.49 4.15 8.06
C ALA A 78 -2.72 4.34 6.74
N THR A 79 -1.43 3.99 6.74
CA THR A 79 -0.66 3.86 5.51
C THR A 79 -0.96 2.52 4.85
N LEU A 80 -1.27 2.56 3.56
CA LEU A 80 -1.65 1.39 2.76
C LEU A 80 -0.75 1.25 1.55
N LEU A 81 -0.51 0.00 1.13
CA LEU A 81 0.15 -0.32 -0.13
C LEU A 81 -0.78 -1.20 -0.96
N ILE A 82 -1.14 -0.72 -2.15
CA ILE A 82 -1.90 -1.49 -3.14
C ILE A 82 -0.93 -1.94 -4.21
N ILE A 83 -0.84 -3.24 -4.47
CA ILE A 83 0.02 -3.78 -5.53
C ILE A 83 -0.86 -4.35 -6.63
N LEU A 84 -0.59 -3.96 -7.88
CA LEU A 84 -1.24 -4.52 -9.05
C LEU A 84 -0.20 -5.31 -9.85
N ASN A 85 -0.55 -6.53 -10.24
CA ASN A 85 0.20 -7.28 -11.23
C ASN A 85 -0.67 -7.58 -12.45
N ALA A 86 -0.51 -6.75 -13.47
CA ALA A 86 -1.06 -6.93 -14.80
C ALA A 86 -0.14 -7.77 -15.72
N HIS A 87 0.96 -8.34 -15.21
CA HIS A 87 1.72 -9.40 -15.87
C HIS A 87 1.02 -10.75 -15.69
N HIS A 88 1.31 -11.71 -16.57
CA HIS A 88 0.60 -12.99 -16.65
C HIS A 88 1.21 -14.04 -15.73
N ASP A 89 2.44 -13.79 -15.29
CA ASP A 89 3.22 -14.65 -14.39
C ASP A 89 3.52 -13.95 -13.06
N LEU A 90 4.03 -14.71 -12.11
CA LEU A 90 4.46 -14.27 -10.79
C LEU A 90 5.58 -13.22 -10.90
N VAL A 91 5.44 -12.14 -10.13
CA VAL A 91 6.46 -11.12 -9.94
C VAL A 91 6.81 -11.08 -8.46
N ASN A 92 8.11 -11.16 -8.14
CA ASN A 92 8.57 -10.87 -6.78
C ASN A 92 8.55 -9.37 -6.57
N PHE A 93 7.73 -8.92 -5.63
CA PHE A 93 7.60 -7.52 -5.26
C PHE A 93 8.27 -7.31 -3.89
N THR A 94 9.29 -6.46 -3.84
CA THR A 94 9.94 -6.07 -2.58
C THR A 94 9.08 -5.06 -1.84
N LEU A 95 8.75 -5.33 -0.58
CA LEU A 95 7.95 -4.41 0.22
C LEU A 95 8.78 -3.16 0.59
N PRO A 96 8.26 -1.96 0.29
CA PRO A 96 8.99 -0.71 0.52
C PRO A 96 9.16 -0.46 2.01
N GLY A 97 10.27 0.20 2.33
CA GLY A 97 10.63 0.59 3.69
C GLY A 97 9.80 1.73 4.24
N HIS A 98 9.62 1.73 5.55
CA HIS A 98 9.30 2.91 6.34
C HIS A 98 10.14 2.86 7.62
N ALA A 99 10.41 4.03 8.20
CA ALA A 99 11.36 4.16 9.31
C ALA A 99 10.96 3.34 10.56
N GLY A 100 11.93 2.62 11.14
CA GLY A 100 11.81 1.98 12.46
C GLY A 100 11.36 0.52 12.39
N ASP A 101 10.53 0.11 13.36
CA ASP A 101 10.11 -1.28 13.56
C ASP A 101 8.74 -1.61 12.93
N GLU A 102 8.36 -0.86 11.89
CA GLU A 102 7.08 -1.03 11.23
C GLU A 102 7.00 -2.37 10.47
N ARG A 103 5.78 -2.89 10.31
CA ARG A 103 5.52 -4.18 9.67
C ARG A 103 4.34 -4.06 8.70
N TRP A 104 4.39 -4.81 7.62
CA TRP A 104 3.28 -4.95 6.68
C TRP A 104 2.37 -6.11 7.10
N ARG A 105 1.06 -5.84 7.05
CA ARG A 105 -0.02 -6.82 7.17
C ARG A 105 -0.76 -6.93 5.86
N LEU A 106 -0.85 -8.14 5.32
CA LEU A 106 -1.65 -8.46 4.14
C LEU A 106 -3.14 -8.50 4.51
N LEU A 107 -3.94 -7.65 3.87
CA LEU A 107 -5.39 -7.55 4.06
C LEU A 107 -6.18 -8.25 2.95
N ILE A 108 -5.70 -8.15 1.71
CA ILE A 108 -6.29 -8.80 0.53
C ILE A 108 -5.16 -9.35 -0.34
N ASP A 109 -5.34 -10.58 -0.82
CA ASP A 109 -4.69 -11.13 -1.99
C ASP A 109 -5.77 -11.79 -2.84
N THR A 110 -6.01 -11.30 -4.06
CA THR A 110 -7.09 -11.82 -4.92
C THR A 110 -6.88 -13.27 -5.36
N ASN A 111 -5.68 -13.83 -5.19
CA ASN A 111 -5.36 -15.21 -5.54
C ASN A 111 -5.34 -16.17 -4.35
N VAL A 112 -5.58 -15.68 -3.14
CA VAL A 112 -5.67 -16.51 -1.94
C VAL A 112 -7.08 -16.41 -1.37
N GLU A 113 -7.72 -17.56 -1.10
CA GLU A 113 -8.97 -17.56 -0.36
C GLU A 113 -8.76 -16.92 1.03
N ALA A 114 -9.69 -16.06 1.45
CA ALA A 114 -9.62 -15.12 2.57
C ALA A 114 -9.44 -15.71 3.99
N LYS A 115 -8.60 -16.73 4.16
CA LYS A 115 -8.31 -17.38 5.43
C LYS A 115 -6.98 -16.86 5.95
N LEU A 116 -7.12 -15.91 6.89
CA LEU A 116 -6.10 -15.27 7.73
C LEU A 116 -5.28 -14.17 7.04
N ALA A 117 -5.40 -12.96 7.60
CA ALA A 117 -4.44 -11.88 7.35
C ALA A 117 -3.04 -12.38 7.74
N LYS A 118 -2.11 -12.40 6.79
CA LYS A 118 -0.69 -12.65 7.09
C LYS A 118 -0.08 -11.35 7.59
N THR A 119 0.65 -11.40 8.70
CA THR A 119 1.26 -10.23 9.34
C THR A 119 2.74 -10.48 9.60
N GLY A 120 3.50 -9.40 9.76
CA GLY A 120 4.89 -9.46 10.19
C GLY A 120 5.92 -9.38 9.05
N PHE A 121 5.50 -9.04 7.84
CA PHE A 121 6.45 -8.77 6.76
C PHE A 121 7.20 -7.47 7.04
N ARG A 122 8.50 -7.46 6.80
CA ARG A 122 9.39 -6.32 7.01
C ARG A 122 9.66 -5.59 5.71
N GLU A 123 10.29 -4.43 5.82
CA GLU A 123 10.99 -3.81 4.70
C GLU A 123 11.95 -4.81 4.05
N GLY A 124 11.99 -4.81 2.72
CA GLY A 124 12.89 -5.67 1.95
C GLY A 124 12.40 -7.11 1.80
N ASP A 125 11.36 -7.53 2.53
CA ASP A 125 10.75 -8.83 2.30
C ASP A 125 10.13 -8.86 0.90
N ALA A 126 10.39 -9.93 0.16
CA ALA A 126 9.76 -10.18 -1.12
C ALA A 126 8.44 -10.91 -0.94
N TYR A 127 7.38 -10.41 -1.57
CA TYR A 127 6.11 -11.12 -1.70
C TYR A 127 5.91 -11.56 -3.16
N GLY A 128 5.58 -12.83 -3.36
CA GLY A 128 5.27 -13.38 -4.67
C GLY A 128 3.89 -12.94 -5.14
N VAL A 129 3.84 -11.93 -6.00
CA VAL A 129 2.58 -11.40 -6.55
C VAL A 129 2.24 -12.18 -7.81
N THR A 130 1.27 -13.07 -7.69
CA THR A 130 0.78 -13.93 -8.77
C THR A 130 0.24 -13.11 -9.95
N GLY A 131 0.23 -13.71 -11.15
CA GLY A 131 -0.26 -13.03 -12.35
C GLY A 131 -1.72 -12.59 -12.23
N ARG A 132 -2.06 -11.48 -12.89
CA ARG A 132 -3.43 -10.93 -12.98
C ARG A 132 -4.07 -10.74 -11.59
N SER A 133 -3.34 -10.10 -10.68
CA SER A 133 -3.73 -10.02 -9.27
C SER A 133 -3.66 -8.62 -8.69
N LEU A 134 -4.37 -8.43 -7.58
CA LEU A 134 -4.30 -7.24 -6.75
C LEU A 134 -4.12 -7.63 -5.29
N LEU A 135 -3.22 -6.93 -4.61
CA LEU A 135 -2.98 -7.08 -3.19
C LEU A 135 -3.18 -5.76 -2.46
N LEU A 136 -3.57 -5.84 -1.20
CA LEU A 136 -3.66 -4.71 -0.28
C LEU A 136 -2.94 -5.04 1.01
N PHE A 137 -1.96 -4.22 1.37
CA PHE A 137 -1.26 -4.25 2.64
C PHE A 137 -1.57 -3.00 3.47
N GLN A 138 -1.54 -3.16 4.78
CA GLN A 138 -1.52 -2.07 5.76
C GLN A 138 -0.17 -2.06 6.47
N LEU A 139 0.40 -0.88 6.64
CA LEU A 139 1.55 -0.67 7.51
C LEU A 139 1.07 -0.57 8.98
N LEU A 140 1.74 -1.32 9.85
CA LEU A 140 1.52 -1.31 11.29
C LEU A 140 2.68 -0.59 11.97
N GLY A 141 2.37 0.32 12.88
CA GLY A 141 3.38 0.85 13.81
C GLY A 141 3.82 -0.23 14.80
N ALA A 142 4.94 0.01 15.49
CA ALA A 142 5.49 -0.91 16.49
C ALA A 142 4.50 -1.29 17.63
N ASN A 143 3.43 -0.51 17.82
CA ASN A 143 2.41 -0.73 18.85
C ASN A 143 1.07 -1.31 18.31
N ASP A 144 0.94 -1.55 17.00
CA ASP A 144 -0.35 -1.91 16.36
C ASP A 144 -0.58 -3.43 16.24
N GLU A 145 0.28 -4.27 16.82
CA GLU A 145 0.16 -5.73 16.74
C GLU A 145 -1.10 -6.32 17.40
N GLY A 146 -1.80 -5.56 18.26
CA GLY A 146 -2.99 -6.02 19.00
C GLY A 146 -4.36 -5.79 18.31
N GLY A 147 -4.40 -5.14 17.15
CA GLY A 147 -5.65 -4.65 16.56
C GLY A 147 -6.29 -5.56 15.51
N ALA A 148 -7.28 -6.35 15.94
CA ALA A 148 -8.32 -7.03 15.16
C ALA A 148 -7.94 -8.35 14.46
N SER A 149 -8.15 -9.44 15.20
CA SER A 149 -8.67 -10.69 14.63
C SER A 149 -10.03 -10.41 13.96
N LEU A 150 -10.19 -10.88 12.72
CA LEU A 150 -11.50 -11.05 12.06
C LEU A 150 -12.08 -12.41 12.40
#